data_AF-Q2LW48-F1
#
_entry.id   AF-Q2LW48-F1
#
_cell.length_a   1.000
_cell.length_b   1.000
_cell.length_c   1.000
_cell.angle_alpha   90.00
_cell.angle_beta   90.00
_cell.angle_gamma   90.00
#
_symmetry.space_group_name_H-M   'P 1'
#
loop_
_entity.id
_entity.type
_entity.pdbx_description
1 polymer ?
#
loop_
_entity_poly.entity_id
_entity_poly.type
_entity_poly.pdbx_seq_one_letter_code
_entity_poly.pdbx_strand_id
1 'polypeptide(L)' 'MNMNYNYKDYLKTLIGKKGTLDMPRMGCSYYVLCYNKSDVQIGNAQVTDVQDDFVVVHHDVHGTVKIPMSHCL' A
#
# COMPACT_ATOMS: atom_id res chain seq x y z
N MET A 1 -6.18 -16.40 12.66
CA MET A 1 -6.66 -15.31 11.78
C MET A 1 -6.05 -15.52 10.41
N ASN A 2 -6.85 -15.90 9.42
CA ASN A 2 -6.40 -16.39 8.11
C ASN A 2 -6.49 -15.29 7.02
N MET A 3 -6.08 -14.06 7.34
CA MET A 3 -6.24 -12.88 6.46
C MET A 3 -5.13 -12.68 5.42
N ASN A 4 -4.04 -13.47 5.43
CA ASN A 4 -2.78 -13.01 4.81
C ASN A 4 -2.53 -13.39 3.34
N TYR A 5 -3.07 -14.50 2.83
CA TYR A 5 -2.73 -14.93 1.46
C TYR A 5 -3.47 -14.13 0.38
N ASN A 6 -4.80 -13.99 0.52
CA ASN A 6 -5.60 -13.27 -0.47
C ASN A 6 -5.24 -11.78 -0.56
N TYR A 7 -4.89 -11.15 0.57
CA TYR A 7 -4.50 -9.75 0.57
C TYR A 7 -3.13 -9.54 -0.08
N LYS A 8 -2.15 -10.42 0.16
CA LYS A 8 -0.86 -10.39 -0.52
C LYS A 8 -1.00 -10.56 -2.05
N ASP A 9 -1.78 -11.54 -2.48
CA ASP A 9 -1.99 -11.78 -3.91
C ASP A 9 -2.77 -10.62 -4.55
N TYR A 10 -3.72 -10.02 -3.83
CA TYR A 10 -4.38 -8.79 -4.24
C TYR A 10 -3.38 -7.64 -4.41
N LEU A 11 -2.51 -7.36 -3.43
CA LEU A 11 -1.47 -6.33 -3.52
C LEU A 11 -0.53 -6.55 -4.70
N LYS A 12 -0.18 -7.80 -5.02
CA LYS A 12 0.62 -8.10 -6.23
C LYS A 12 -0.09 -7.67 -7.51
N THR A 13 -1.42 -7.75 -7.58
CA THR A 13 -2.19 -7.24 -8.74
C THR A 13 -2.18 -5.70 -8.84
N LEU A 14 -1.70 -5.02 -7.80
CA LEU A 14 -1.62 -3.57 -7.69
C LEU A 14 -0.21 -3.04 -7.97
N ILE A 15 0.79 -3.92 -8.13
CA ILE A 15 2.15 -3.52 -8.54
C ILE A 15 2.06 -2.72 -9.84
N GLY A 16 2.72 -1.56 -9.86
CA GLY A 16 2.72 -0.64 -10.99
C GLY A 16 1.48 0.24 -11.10
N LYS A 17 0.43 0.02 -10.29
CA LYS A 17 -0.76 0.90 -10.25
C LYS A 17 -0.58 2.02 -9.25
N LYS A 18 -1.01 3.23 -9.63
CA LYS A 18 -1.12 4.37 -8.71
C LYS A 18 -2.40 4.27 -7.86
N GLY A 19 -2.27 4.64 -6.59
CA GLY A 19 -3.33 4.75 -5.61
C GLY A 19 -3.00 5.85 -4.61
N THR A 20 -3.85 6.01 -3.59
CA THR A 20 -3.65 6.98 -2.52
C THR A 20 -3.19 6.26 -1.27
N LEU A 21 -2.00 6.60 -0.77
CA LEU A 21 -1.49 6.12 0.51
C LEU A 21 -1.74 7.20 1.57
N ASP A 22 -2.60 6.91 2.51
CA ASP A 22 -2.77 7.71 3.72
C ASP A 22 -1.81 7.19 4.79
N MET A 23 -0.79 8.00 5.10
CA MET A 23 0.13 7.70 6.19
C MET A 23 -0.56 7.92 7.54
N PRO A 24 -0.32 7.05 8.54
CA PRO A 24 -0.86 7.24 9.86
C PRO A 24 -0.44 8.59 10.44
N ARG A 25 -1.43 9.39 10.88
CA ARG A 25 -1.17 10.55 11.74
C ARG A 25 -0.78 10.04 13.14
N MET A 26 -0.01 10.85 13.89
CA MET A 26 0.43 10.51 15.25
C MET A 26 -0.72 9.87 16.06
N GLY A 27 -0.55 8.59 16.42
CA GLY A 27 -1.55 7.80 17.16
C GLY A 27 -2.19 6.64 16.39
N CYS A 28 -2.08 6.60 15.05
CA CYS A 28 -2.50 5.44 14.25
C CYS A 28 -1.30 4.52 13.92
N SER A 29 -1.51 3.21 13.95
CA SER A 29 -0.45 2.21 13.68
C SER A 29 -0.54 1.56 12.30
N TYR A 30 -1.52 1.96 11.49
CA TYR A 30 -1.82 1.30 10.20
C TYR A 30 -1.72 2.28 9.03
N TYR A 31 -1.33 1.75 7.88
CA TYR A 31 -1.32 2.46 6.60
C TYR A 31 -2.55 2.05 5.81
N VAL A 32 -3.23 3.00 5.19
CA VAL A 32 -4.38 2.72 4.32
C VAL A 32 -3.96 3.02 2.89
N LEU A 33 -4.01 2.00 2.04
CA LEU A 33 -3.72 2.13 0.62
C LEU A 33 -5.02 1.98 -0.18
N CYS A 34 -5.56 3.10 -0.61
CA CYS A 34 -6.82 3.18 -1.34
C CYS A 34 -6.56 3.12 -2.85
N TYR A 35 -7.07 2.07 -3.51
CA TYR A 35 -7.08 1.96 -4.96
C TYR A 35 -8.47 2.22 -5.52
N ASN A 36 -8.70 3.42 -6.03
CA ASN A 36 -9.90 3.71 -6.80
C ASN A 36 -9.57 3.72 -8.30
N LYS A 37 -10.22 2.85 -9.07
CA LYS A 37 -10.02 2.76 -10.53
C LYS A 37 -10.42 4.04 -11.26
N SER A 38 -11.26 4.88 -10.66
CA SER A 38 -11.70 6.14 -11.23
C SER A 38 -10.71 7.30 -11.02
N ASP A 39 -9.80 7.18 -10.05
CA ASP A 39 -8.92 8.28 -9.60
C ASP A 39 -7.42 7.97 -9.79
N VAL A 40 -7.08 7.11 -10.75
CA VAL A 40 -5.69 6.68 -11.01
C VAL A 40 -4.74 7.87 -11.30
N GLN A 41 -5.27 9.01 -11.76
CA GLN A 41 -4.48 10.23 -12.00
C GLN A 41 -4.20 11.06 -10.73
N ILE A 42 -4.90 10.81 -9.62
CA ILE A 42 -4.82 11.59 -8.37
C ILE A 42 -3.98 10.86 -7.30
N GLY A 43 -3.62 9.60 -7.54
CA GLY A 43 -2.84 8.79 -6.60
C GLY A 43 -1.44 9.36 -6.32
N ASN A 44 -1.11 9.47 -5.04
CA ASN A 44 0.18 9.95 -4.52
C ASN A 44 1.19 8.81 -4.27
N ALA A 45 0.81 7.56 -4.54
CA ALA A 45 1.61 6.40 -4.19
C ALA A 45 1.46 5.26 -5.20
N GLN A 46 2.48 4.41 -5.31
CA GLN A 46 2.50 3.25 -6.20
C GLN A 46 3.16 2.06 -5.50
N VAL A 47 2.51 0.90 -5.50
CA VAL A 47 3.16 -0.34 -5.04
C VAL A 47 4.21 -0.74 -6.08
N THR A 48 5.44 -0.91 -5.62
CA THR A 48 6.58 -1.29 -6.47
C THR A 48 7.01 -2.73 -6.25
N ASP A 49 6.82 -3.27 -5.04
CA ASP A 49 7.16 -4.65 -4.71
C ASP A 49 6.31 -5.17 -3.54
N VAL A 50 6.09 -6.49 -3.48
CA VAL A 50 5.33 -7.17 -2.41
C VAL A 50 6.11 -8.39 -1.97
N GLN A 51 6.65 -8.35 -0.76
CA GLN A 51 7.42 -9.43 -0.14
C GLN A 51 6.58 -10.17 0.91
N ASP A 52 7.15 -11.17 1.57
CA ASP A 52 6.43 -11.95 2.59
C ASP A 52 6.03 -11.08 3.80
N ASP A 53 6.93 -10.21 4.26
CA ASP A 53 6.73 -9.45 5.50
C ASP A 53 6.38 -7.98 5.28
N PHE A 54 6.56 -7.47 4.06
CA PHE A 54 6.35 -6.05 3.75
C PHE A 54 5.87 -5.80 2.32
N VAL A 55 5.15 -4.70 2.15
CA VAL A 55 4.87 -4.08 0.85
C VAL A 55 5.75 -2.85 0.68
N VAL A 56 6.33 -2.70 -0.51
CA VAL A 56 7.14 -1.54 -0.89
C VAL A 56 6.27 -0.61 -1.72
N VAL A 57 6.16 0.63 -1.26
CA VAL A 57 5.34 1.66 -1.90
C VAL A 57 6.23 2.87 -2.17
N HIS A 58 6.23 3.36 -3.40
CA HIS A 58 6.83 4.65 -3.74
C HIS A 58 5.77 5.75 -3.57
N HIS A 59 5.99 6.66 -2.63
CA HIS A 59 5.16 7.84 -2.41
C HIS A 59 5.80 9.07 -3.07
N ASP A 60 5.02 9.84 -3.83
CA ASP A 60 5.51 10.95 -4.65
C ASP A 60 6.28 12.01 -3.84
N VAL A 61 5.91 12.24 -2.58
CA VAL A 61 6.56 13.23 -1.68
C VAL A 61 7.58 12.60 -0.72
N HIS A 62 7.37 11.37 -0.30
CA HIS A 62 8.12 10.75 0.82
C HIS A 62 9.13 9.71 0.33
N GLY A 63 9.16 9.43 -0.98
CA GLY A 63 10.00 8.41 -1.58
C GLY A 63 9.52 7.00 -1.22
N THR A 64 10.45 6.07 -1.16
CA THR A 64 10.14 4.65 -0.92
C THR A 64 9.84 4.38 0.55
N VAL A 65 8.66 3.82 0.80
CA VAL A 65 8.16 3.40 2.11
C VAL A 65 8.02 1.88 2.13
N LYS A 66 8.51 1.26 3.20
CA LYS A 66 8.28 -0.16 3.48
C LYS A 66 7.23 -0.28 4.57
N ILE A 67 6.08 -0.85 4.22
CA ILE A 67 4.96 -1.02 5.14
C ILE A 67 4.91 -2.49 5.55
N PRO A 68 5.00 -2.83 6.85
CA PRO A 68 4.82 -4.19 7.32
C PRO A 68 3.44 -4.71 6.92
N MET A 69 3.36 -5.95 6.44
CA MET A 69 2.08 -6.58 6.06
C MET A 69 1.09 -6.63 7.23
N SER A 70 1.59 -6.70 8.48
CA SER A 70 0.78 -6.62 9.70
C SER A 70 0.07 -5.27 9.89
N HIS A 71 0.48 -4.22 9.17
CA HIS A 71 -0.03 -2.85 9.28
C HIS A 71 -0.82 -2.41 8.03
N CYS A 72 -1.04 -3.30 7.07
CA CYS A 72 -1.88 -3.07 5.91
C CYS A 72 -3.30 -3.57 6.19
N LEU A 73 -4.30 -2.70 5.99
CA LEU A 73 -5.73 -3.04 6.05
C LEU A 73 -6.37 -2.92 4.66
#